data_AF-A0A6G3MN15-F1
#
_entry.id   AF-A0A6G3MN15-F1
#
_cell.length_a   1.000
_cell.length_b   1.000
_cell.length_c   1.000
_cell.angle_alpha   90.00
_cell.angle_beta   90.00
_cell.angle_gamma   90.00
#
_symmetry.space_group_name_H-M   'P 1'
#
loop_
_entity.id
_entity.type
_entity.pdbx_description
1 polymer ?
#
loop_
_entity_poly.entity_id
_entity_poly.type
_entity_poly.pdbx_seq_one_letter_code
_entity_poly.pdbx_strand_id
1 'polypeptide(L)'
;RKKINQKRACVIIMSTQLSFSNSFKQIIPQPLIKLLCDKNAERRKYASVEIVRQLNENKSNIEPFAIVKLVEKINNELISANQVNYRKGGLICLCSIVSGLGNTSLEYLDKVLPPITASFTDQDASVRLSACE
;
A
#
# COMPACT_ATOMS: atom_id res chain seq x y z
N ARG A 1 8.34 22.37 37.16
CA ARG A 1 7.06 22.44 36.40
C ARG A 1 7.18 22.03 34.92
N LYS A 2 8.31 22.24 34.22
CA LYS A 2 8.49 21.81 32.81
C LYS A 2 8.64 20.29 32.56
N LYS A 3 9.13 19.50 33.54
CA LYS A 3 9.34 18.02 33.37
C LYS A 3 8.09 17.14 33.48
N ILE A 4 6.97 17.67 33.99
CA ILE A 4 5.71 16.90 34.15
C ILE A 4 4.89 16.88 32.84
N ASN A 5 5.07 17.86 31.97
CA ASN A 5 4.31 17.97 30.71
C ASN A 5 4.89 17.10 29.58
N GLN A 6 6.15 16.68 29.67
CA GLN A 6 6.76 15.78 28.68
C GLN A 6 6.34 14.33 28.88
N LYS A 7 6.10 13.90 30.13
CA LYS A 7 5.55 12.56 30.43
C LYS A 7 4.08 12.42 30.05
N ARG A 8 3.29 13.51 30.08
CA ARG A 8 1.89 13.49 29.63
C ARG A 8 1.73 13.41 28.12
N ALA A 9 2.67 13.97 27.34
CA ALA A 9 2.68 13.79 25.89
C ALA A 9 2.92 12.32 25.51
N CYS A 10 3.85 11.63 26.17
CA CYS A 10 4.05 10.18 25.95
C CYS A 10 2.86 9.32 26.38
N VAL A 11 2.16 9.68 27.47
CA VAL A 11 1.00 8.91 27.92
C VAL A 11 -0.19 9.08 26.97
N ILE A 12 -0.39 10.26 26.36
CA ILE A 12 -1.42 10.46 25.33
C ILE A 12 -1.09 9.70 24.04
N ILE A 13 0.20 9.60 23.67
CA ILE A 13 0.62 8.82 22.49
C ILE A 13 0.48 7.30 22.72
N MET A 14 0.58 6.83 23.97
CA MET A 14 0.38 5.40 24.30
C MET A 14 -1.08 5.01 24.53
N SER A 15 -1.96 5.94 24.95
CA SER A 15 -3.38 5.63 25.18
C SER A 15 -4.24 5.69 23.89
N THR A 16 -3.73 6.24 22.80
CA THR A 16 -4.38 6.17 21.47
C THR A 16 -4.17 4.84 20.74
N GLN A 17 -3.49 3.86 21.35
CA GLN A 17 -3.39 2.51 20.80
C GLN A 17 -4.65 1.64 21.01
N LEU A 18 -5.78 2.22 21.44
CA LEU A 18 -6.98 1.45 21.79
C LEU A 18 -8.28 1.86 21.08
N SER A 19 -8.18 2.24 19.82
CA SER A 19 -9.32 2.20 18.87
C SER A 19 -8.87 2.01 17.41
N PHE A 20 -7.77 1.29 17.18
CA PHE A 20 -7.30 0.91 15.84
C PHE A 20 -7.72 -0.53 15.48
N SER A 21 -9.01 -0.83 15.66
CA SER A 21 -9.61 -2.15 15.43
C SER A 21 -10.40 -2.23 14.10
N ASN A 22 -9.98 -1.51 13.06
CA ASN A 22 -10.35 -1.86 11.69
C ASN A 22 -9.08 -2.37 11.01
N SER A 23 -8.83 -3.65 11.28
CA SER A 23 -7.62 -4.37 10.91
C SER A 23 -7.43 -4.37 9.40
N PHE A 24 -6.19 -4.21 8.96
CA PHE A 24 -5.71 -4.36 7.58
C PHE A 24 -6.29 -5.60 6.83
N LYS A 25 -6.69 -6.66 7.54
CA LYS A 25 -7.45 -7.82 7.01
C LYS A 25 -8.75 -7.43 6.29
N GLN A 26 -9.31 -6.27 6.58
CA GLN A 26 -10.53 -5.74 5.96
C GLN A 26 -10.24 -4.93 4.68
N ILE A 27 -9.02 -4.41 4.51
CA ILE A 27 -8.67 -3.54 3.38
C ILE A 27 -8.18 -4.35 2.16
N ILE A 28 -7.38 -5.41 2.38
CA ILE A 28 -7.04 -6.36 1.31
C ILE A 28 -7.33 -7.80 1.78
N PRO A 29 -8.34 -8.46 1.20
CA PRO A 29 -8.59 -9.88 1.40
C PRO A 29 -7.37 -10.73 1.00
N GLN A 30 -7.02 -11.73 1.83
CA GLN A 30 -5.97 -12.72 1.53
C GLN A 30 -6.11 -13.39 0.13
N PRO A 31 -7.33 -13.70 -0.36
CA PRO A 31 -7.50 -14.21 -1.73
C PRO A 31 -7.01 -13.24 -2.82
N LEU A 32 -7.20 -11.92 -2.64
CA LEU A 32 -6.76 -10.93 -3.62
C LEU A 32 -5.24 -10.82 -3.65
N ILE A 33 -4.55 -10.96 -2.51
CA ILE A 33 -3.07 -10.98 -2.48
C ILE A 33 -2.53 -12.15 -3.32
N LYS A 34 -3.16 -13.33 -3.23
CA LYS A 34 -2.77 -14.48 -4.05
C LYS A 34 -2.97 -14.22 -5.54
N LEU A 35 -4.12 -13.64 -5.92
CA LEU A 35 -4.42 -13.28 -7.31
C LEU A 35 -3.48 -12.17 -7.83
N LEU A 36 -3.11 -11.23 -6.97
CA LEU A 36 -2.17 -10.15 -7.29
C LEU A 36 -0.76 -10.68 -7.57
N CYS A 37 -0.39 -11.82 -6.97
CA CYS A 37 0.89 -12.49 -7.17
C CYS A 37 0.80 -13.66 -8.19
N ASP A 38 -0.31 -13.79 -8.92
CA ASP A 38 -0.51 -14.85 -9.90
C ASP A 38 0.44 -14.64 -11.11
N LYS A 39 0.78 -15.74 -11.79
CA LYS A 39 1.58 -15.72 -13.03
C LYS A 39 0.81 -15.05 -14.17
N ASN A 40 -0.52 -15.19 -14.20
CA ASN A 40 -1.37 -14.58 -15.21
C ASN A 40 -1.56 -13.07 -14.94
N ALA A 41 -1.18 -12.24 -15.92
CA ALA A 41 -1.26 -10.79 -15.84
C ALA A 41 -2.69 -10.26 -15.69
N GLU A 42 -3.68 -10.88 -16.34
CA GLU A 42 -5.08 -10.48 -16.25
C GLU A 42 -5.62 -10.65 -14.83
N ARG A 43 -5.22 -11.74 -14.15
CA ARG A 43 -5.59 -12.00 -12.75
C ARG A 43 -4.98 -10.96 -11.81
N ARG A 44 -3.73 -10.54 -12.06
CA ARG A 44 -3.10 -9.46 -11.29
C ARG A 44 -3.85 -8.15 -11.44
N LYS A 45 -4.21 -7.78 -12.67
CA LYS A 45 -4.98 -6.57 -12.98
C LYS A 45 -6.38 -6.61 -12.37
N TYR A 46 -7.05 -7.76 -12.44
CA TYR A 46 -8.34 -7.94 -11.79
C TYR A 46 -8.24 -7.70 -10.27
N ALA A 47 -7.26 -8.32 -9.61
CA ALA A 47 -7.05 -8.16 -8.17
C ALA A 47 -6.73 -6.71 -7.79
N SER A 48 -5.90 -6.02 -8.57
CA SER A 48 -5.54 -4.63 -8.28
C SER A 48 -6.73 -3.68 -8.41
N VAL A 49 -7.57 -3.85 -9.43
CA VAL A 49 -8.79 -3.06 -9.62
C VAL A 49 -9.78 -3.32 -8.49
N GLU A 50 -9.94 -4.58 -8.07
CA GLU A 50 -10.85 -4.94 -6.99
C GLU A 50 -10.41 -4.36 -5.64
N ILE A 51 -9.09 -4.36 -5.34
CA ILE A 51 -8.55 -3.68 -4.15
C ILE A 51 -8.91 -2.19 -4.16
N VAL A 52 -8.76 -1.54 -5.30
CA VAL A 52 -9.06 -0.11 -5.46
C VAL A 52 -10.56 0.17 -5.34
N ARG A 53 -11.41 -0.69 -5.88
CA ARG A 53 -12.86 -0.61 -5.71
C ARG A 53 -13.23 -0.66 -4.23
N GLN A 54 -12.68 -1.62 -3.48
CA GLN A 54 -12.92 -1.75 -2.05
C GLN A 54 -12.40 -0.54 -1.25
N LEU A 55 -11.23 0.00 -1.62
CA LEU A 55 -10.73 1.25 -1.05
C LEU A 55 -11.68 2.40 -1.29
N ASN A 56 -12.19 2.55 -2.51
CA ASN A 56 -13.12 3.62 -2.89
C ASN A 56 -14.46 3.52 -2.17
N GLU A 57 -15.02 2.32 -2.02
CA GLU A 57 -16.28 2.07 -1.30
C GLU A 57 -16.17 2.39 0.18
N ASN A 58 -14.98 2.21 0.75
CA ASN A 58 -14.73 2.47 2.16
C ASN A 58 -14.10 3.85 2.41
N LYS A 59 -13.94 4.71 1.40
CA LYS A 59 -13.26 6.02 1.52
C LYS A 59 -13.77 6.86 2.67
N SER A 60 -15.08 6.90 2.91
CA SER A 60 -15.70 7.68 3.99
C SER A 60 -15.34 7.19 5.40
N ASN A 61 -14.88 5.94 5.53
CA ASN A 61 -14.50 5.29 6.79
C ASN A 61 -12.99 5.06 6.90
N ILE A 62 -12.22 5.43 5.88
CA ILE A 62 -10.79 5.22 5.82
C ILE A 62 -10.08 6.47 6.33
N GLU A 63 -9.39 6.32 7.46
CA GLU A 63 -8.46 7.32 7.95
C GLU A 63 -7.39 7.62 6.88
N PRO A 64 -7.01 8.89 6.64
CA PRO A 64 -6.01 9.27 5.64
C PRO A 64 -4.69 8.48 5.76
N PHE A 65 -4.33 8.12 6.99
CA PHE A 65 -3.13 7.36 7.28
C PHE A 65 -3.20 5.87 6.87
N ALA A 66 -4.39 5.32 6.62
CA ALA A 66 -4.51 3.92 6.22
C ALA A 66 -3.98 3.66 4.81
N ILE A 67 -4.10 4.63 3.90
CA ILE A 67 -3.53 4.54 2.54
C ILE A 67 -2.01 4.51 2.61
N VAL A 68 -1.41 5.37 3.45
CA VAL A 68 0.04 5.36 3.69
C VAL A 68 0.50 4.00 4.20
N LYS A 69 -0.18 3.45 5.22
CA LYS A 69 0.12 2.11 5.73
C LYS A 69 -0.02 1.02 4.67
N LEU A 70 -0.99 1.16 3.77
CA LEU A 70 -1.21 0.22 2.68
C LEU A 70 -0.04 0.21 1.70
N VAL A 71 0.39 1.40 1.27
CA VAL A 71 1.54 1.57 0.36
C VAL A 71 2.81 1.00 1.00
N GLU A 72 3.08 1.34 2.26
CA GLU A 72 4.23 0.80 3.00
C GLU A 72 4.19 -0.73 3.09
N LYS A 73 3.01 -1.30 3.34
CA LYS A 73 2.85 -2.75 3.42
C LYS A 73 3.04 -3.45 2.08
N ILE A 74 2.48 -2.90 0.98
CA ILE A 74 2.72 -3.41 -0.38
C ILE A 74 4.21 -3.35 -0.71
N ASN A 75 4.89 -2.26 -0.34
CA ASN A 75 6.32 -2.14 -0.56
C ASN A 75 7.12 -3.24 0.18
N ASN A 76 6.81 -3.44 1.46
CA ASN A 76 7.53 -4.40 2.30
C ASN A 76 7.22 -5.86 1.96
N GLU A 77 5.97 -6.20 1.65
CA GLU A 77 5.54 -7.59 1.42
C GLU A 77 5.66 -8.04 -0.05
N LEU A 78 5.52 -7.11 -1.00
CA LEU A 78 5.45 -7.45 -2.43
C LEU A 78 6.65 -6.92 -3.22
N ILE A 79 6.93 -5.61 -3.14
CA ILE A 79 7.99 -4.99 -3.98
C ILE A 79 9.39 -5.38 -3.52
N SER A 80 9.58 -5.54 -2.20
CA SER A 80 10.84 -6.02 -1.63
C SER A 80 11.00 -7.55 -1.69
N ALA A 81 10.02 -8.28 -2.24
CA ALA A 81 10.06 -9.73 -2.28
C ALA A 81 11.04 -10.25 -3.34
N ASN A 82 11.71 -11.36 -3.05
CA ASN A 82 12.62 -12.01 -4.00
C ASN A 82 11.90 -12.54 -5.26
N GLN A 83 10.60 -12.80 -5.17
CA GLN A 83 9.82 -13.37 -6.26
C GLN A 83 9.34 -12.30 -7.24
N VAL A 84 9.68 -12.48 -8.52
CA VAL A 84 9.32 -11.56 -9.62
C VAL A 84 7.81 -11.28 -9.69
N ASN A 85 6.96 -12.29 -9.53
CA ASN A 85 5.51 -12.12 -9.60
C ASN A 85 4.96 -11.26 -8.47
N TYR A 86 5.58 -11.32 -7.29
CA TYR A 86 5.21 -10.50 -6.15
C TYR A 86 5.55 -9.04 -6.42
N ARG A 87 6.76 -8.77 -6.91
CA ARG A 87 7.19 -7.40 -7.27
C ARG A 87 6.29 -6.78 -8.33
N LYS A 88 6.00 -7.53 -9.41
CA LYS A 88 5.03 -7.11 -10.44
C LYS A 88 3.64 -6.85 -9.89
N GLY A 89 3.14 -7.74 -9.03
CA GLY A 89 1.85 -7.57 -8.38
C GLY A 89 1.80 -6.30 -7.52
N GLY A 90 2.86 -6.05 -6.75
CA GLY A 90 3.02 -4.84 -5.95
C GLY A 90 3.00 -3.58 -6.79
N LEU A 91 3.76 -3.54 -7.89
CA LEU A 91 3.80 -2.41 -8.81
C LEU A 91 2.43 -2.10 -9.42
N ILE A 92 1.76 -3.11 -9.99
CA ILE A 92 0.43 -2.94 -10.58
C ILE A 92 -0.57 -2.44 -9.53
N CYS A 93 -0.47 -2.94 -8.29
CA CYS A 93 -1.32 -2.50 -7.19
C CYS A 93 -1.07 -1.03 -6.82
N LEU A 94 0.19 -0.61 -6.67
CA LEU A 94 0.52 0.78 -6.40
C LEU A 94 -0.01 1.73 -7.49
N CYS A 95 0.23 1.40 -8.76
CA CYS A 95 -0.27 2.21 -9.88
C CYS A 95 -1.81 2.29 -9.89
N SER A 96 -2.48 1.17 -9.57
CA SER A 96 -3.94 1.13 -9.48
C SER A 96 -4.45 1.99 -8.32
N ILE A 97 -3.80 1.94 -7.15
CA ILE A 97 -4.14 2.75 -5.98
C ILE A 97 -4.00 4.23 -6.30
N VAL A 98 -2.86 4.65 -6.86
CA VAL A 98 -2.63 6.05 -7.28
C VAL A 98 -3.73 6.51 -8.24
N SER A 99 -4.04 5.69 -9.25
CA SER A 99 -5.11 5.99 -10.21
C SER A 99 -6.50 6.09 -9.56
N GLY A 100 -6.78 5.24 -8.57
CA GLY A 100 -8.07 5.23 -7.86
C GLY A 100 -8.26 6.35 -6.83
N LEU A 101 -7.17 6.94 -6.35
CA LEU A 101 -7.21 8.06 -5.41
C LEU A 101 -7.50 9.41 -6.08
N GLY A 102 -7.27 9.53 -7.40
CA GLY A 102 -7.54 10.77 -8.13
C GLY A 102 -6.73 11.94 -7.59
N ASN A 103 -7.39 13.05 -7.23
CA ASN A 103 -6.70 14.29 -6.80
C ASN A 103 -5.92 14.13 -5.48
N THR A 104 -6.34 13.24 -4.58
CA THR A 104 -5.61 12.97 -3.32
C THR A 104 -4.32 12.17 -3.55
N SER A 105 -4.11 11.63 -4.77
CA SER A 105 -2.89 10.88 -5.09
C SER A 105 -1.61 11.70 -4.88
N LEU A 106 -1.68 13.02 -5.11
CA LEU A 106 -0.55 13.93 -4.94
C LEU A 106 0.01 13.92 -3.50
N GLU A 107 -0.85 13.74 -2.50
CA GLU A 107 -0.47 13.68 -1.09
C GLU A 107 0.33 12.41 -0.74
N TYR A 108 0.20 11.36 -1.57
CA TYR A 108 0.84 10.07 -1.34
C TYR A 108 2.00 9.80 -2.30
N LEU A 109 2.26 10.68 -3.27
CA LEU A 109 3.33 10.51 -4.26
C LEU A 109 4.69 10.33 -3.60
N ASP A 110 4.99 11.08 -2.54
CA ASP A 110 6.26 10.94 -1.80
C ASP A 110 6.48 9.55 -1.19
N LYS A 111 5.40 8.79 -1.01
CA LYS A 111 5.42 7.40 -0.51
C LYS A 111 5.42 6.37 -1.62
N VAL A 112 4.78 6.67 -2.75
CA VAL A 112 4.64 5.74 -3.88
C VAL A 112 5.78 5.84 -4.89
N LEU A 113 6.38 7.02 -5.06
CA LEU A 113 7.49 7.20 -6.01
C LEU A 113 8.76 6.42 -5.63
N PRO A 114 9.22 6.39 -4.36
CA PRO A 114 10.41 5.62 -4.00
C PRO A 114 10.36 4.13 -4.39
N PRO A 115 9.27 3.37 -4.12
CA PRO A 115 9.22 1.97 -4.54
C PRO A 115 9.13 1.76 -6.06
N ILE A 116 8.47 2.66 -6.79
CA ILE A 116 8.41 2.59 -8.26
C ILE A 116 9.80 2.87 -8.85
N THR A 117 10.47 3.93 -8.36
CA THR A 117 11.79 4.31 -8.86
C THR A 117 12.85 3.25 -8.59
N ALA A 118 12.81 2.60 -7.42
CA ALA A 118 13.66 1.45 -7.12
C ALA A 118 13.46 0.29 -8.11
N SER A 119 12.24 0.13 -8.63
CA SER A 119 11.90 -0.95 -9.56
C SER A 119 12.43 -0.72 -10.98
N PHE A 120 12.82 0.50 -11.36
CA PHE A 120 13.53 0.74 -12.62
C PHE A 120 14.92 0.10 -12.66
N THR A 121 15.52 -0.11 -11.49
CA THR A 121 16.82 -0.79 -11.34
C THR A 121 16.69 -2.23 -10.87
N ASP A 122 15.50 -2.82 -10.97
CA ASP A 122 15.26 -4.20 -10.56
C ASP A 122 16.19 -5.17 -11.29
N GLN A 123 16.60 -6.25 -10.62
CA GLN A 123 17.47 -7.27 -11.21
C GLN A 123 16.81 -7.96 -12.42
N ASP A 124 15.49 -8.14 -12.37
CA ASP A 124 14.72 -8.81 -13.40
C ASP A 124 14.20 -7.83 -14.46
N ALA A 125 14.51 -8.09 -15.73
CA ALA A 125 14.14 -7.22 -16.85
C ALA A 125 12.63 -7.06 -17.01
N SER A 126 11.86 -8.07 -16.65
CA SER A 126 10.41 -8.06 -16.81
C SER A 126 9.72 -7.25 -15.71
N VAL A 127 10.34 -7.10 -14.52
CA VAL A 127 9.89 -6.15 -13.50
C VAL A 127 10.19 -4.72 -13.94
N ARG A 128 11.40 -4.48 -14.48
CA ARG A 128 11.77 -3.16 -15.02
C ARG A 128 10.80 -2.69 -16.11
N LEU A 129 10.42 -3.58 -17.02
CA LEU A 129 9.44 -3.27 -18.06
C LEU A 129 8.08 -2.86 -17.46
N SER A 130 7.57 -3.63 -16.48
CA SER A 130 6.30 -3.31 -15.81
C SER A 130 6.33 -2.03 -14.97
N ALA A 131 7.50 -1.54 -14.56
CA ALA A 131 7.61 -0.24 -13.91
C ALA A 131 7.52 0.93 -14.91
N CYS A 132 7.80 0.67 -16.20
CA CYS A 132 7.74 1.66 -17.27
C CYS A 132 6.41 1.69 -18.03
N GLU A 133 5.61 0.61 -17.93
CA GLU A 133 4.25 0.49 -18.50
C GLU A 133 3.22 1.29 -17.70
#